data_AF-A7SCU2-F1
#
_entry.id   AF-A7SCU2-F1
#
_cell.length_a   1.000
_cell.length_b   1.000
_cell.length_c   1.000
_cell.angle_alpha   90.00
_cell.angle_beta   90.00
_cell.angle_gamma   90.00
#
_symmetry.space_group_name_H-M   'P 1'
#
loop_
_entity.id
_entity.type
_entity.pdbx_description
1 polymer ?
#
loop_
_entity_poly.entity_id
_entity_poly.type
_entity_poly.pdbx_seq_one_letter_code
_entity_poly.pdbx_strand_id
1 'polypeptide(L)'
;KGRNKGNCYISGRKLGGILNKGINKGNCYISGRKLGGILNKGRNIENCYISGRKLGGILNKGRNNGNYYISGRKLGGILNKGINKGNCYISGRKLGGILNKGRNIENCYISGRKLGGILNKGRNIENCYISGRKLGGILNKGRNNGNYYISGRKLGGILNKGRNKGNCYISGRNLGGILNKGRNKGNCYISGRKLGRILNKGKNKGNCYISGRNLGGILNKGKNKGNCYISGRKLRRILNKGKNKGNCYITDRKLGWN
;
A
#
# COMPACT_ATOMS: atom_id res chain seq x y z
N LYS A 1 9.71 -13.82 -31.00
CA LYS A 1 8.85 -13.84 -29.78
C LYS A 1 8.98 -15.21 -29.13
N GLY A 2 9.69 -15.35 -28.01
CA GLY A 2 9.83 -16.65 -27.32
C GLY A 2 8.53 -17.07 -26.60
N ARG A 3 8.16 -18.35 -26.73
CA ARG A 3 7.14 -19.01 -25.91
C ARG A 3 7.88 -20.02 -25.04
N ASN A 4 7.96 -19.78 -23.74
CA ASN A 4 8.47 -20.79 -22.81
C ASN A 4 7.29 -21.60 -22.28
N LYS A 5 7.27 -22.90 -22.60
CA LYS A 5 6.26 -23.84 -22.12
C LYS A 5 6.69 -24.55 -20.82
N GLY A 6 7.98 -24.61 -20.53
CA GLY A 6 8.53 -25.29 -19.35
C GLY A 6 8.79 -24.34 -18.18
N ASN A 7 9.06 -24.93 -17.01
CA ASN A 7 9.53 -24.19 -15.86
C ASN A 7 10.94 -23.63 -16.12
N CYS A 8 11.22 -22.43 -15.64
CA CYS A 8 12.52 -21.77 -15.76
C CYS A 8 13.18 -21.73 -14.38
N TYR A 9 14.42 -22.22 -14.28
CA TYR A 9 15.21 -22.20 -13.04
C TYR A 9 16.51 -21.44 -13.30
N ILE A 10 16.74 -20.38 -12.52
CA ILE A 10 17.97 -19.58 -12.56
C ILE A 10 18.47 -19.46 -11.12
N SER A 11 19.58 -20.12 -10.81
CA SER A 11 20.19 -20.09 -9.48
C SER A 11 21.67 -19.72 -9.56
N GLY A 12 22.18 -18.99 -8.57
CA GLY A 12 23.60 -18.66 -8.55
C GLY A 12 24.06 -17.78 -7.39
N ARG A 13 25.37 -17.83 -7.10
CA ARG A 13 25.97 -17.03 -6.02
C ARG A 13 26.08 -15.55 -6.39
N LYS A 14 26.45 -15.26 -7.64
CA LYS A 14 26.51 -13.92 -8.24
C LYS A 14 25.95 -14.01 -9.65
N LEU A 15 24.81 -13.39 -9.91
CA LEU A 15 24.23 -13.30 -11.25
C LEU A 15 24.09 -11.82 -11.64
N GLY A 16 24.34 -11.54 -12.91
CA GLY A 16 24.13 -10.22 -13.52
C GLY A 16 22.65 -9.88 -13.65
N GLY A 17 22.33 -9.03 -14.63
CA GLY A 17 20.94 -8.75 -14.98
C GLY A 17 20.25 -9.98 -15.55
N ILE A 18 19.02 -10.26 -15.10
CA ILE A 18 18.21 -11.38 -15.60
C ILE A 18 17.09 -10.81 -16.45
N LEU A 19 16.97 -11.33 -17.67
CA LEU A 19 15.95 -10.92 -18.62
C LEU A 19 15.05 -12.11 -18.99
N ASN A 20 13.78 -12.00 -18.63
CA ASN A 20 12.74 -12.94 -19.05
C ASN A 20 11.71 -12.21 -19.94
N LYS A 21 11.69 -12.54 -21.24
CA LYS A 21 10.81 -11.90 -22.23
C LYS A 21 9.93 -12.95 -22.92
N GLY A 22 8.66 -12.62 -23.14
CA GLY A 22 7.78 -13.39 -24.03
C GLY A 22 6.51 -13.89 -23.36
N ILE A 23 6.04 -15.05 -23.79
CA ILE A 23 4.91 -15.74 -23.15
C ILE A 23 5.48 -16.87 -22.31
N ASN A 24 5.29 -16.80 -21.00
CA ASN A 24 5.72 -17.81 -20.05
C ASN A 24 4.50 -18.57 -19.56
N LYS A 25 4.44 -19.86 -19.91
CA LYS A 25 3.41 -20.79 -19.47
C LYS A 25 3.86 -21.70 -18.31
N GLY A 26 5.14 -21.69 -17.96
CA GLY A 26 5.65 -22.40 -16.78
C GLY A 26 6.04 -21.45 -15.65
N ASN A 27 6.23 -22.02 -14.47
CA ASN A 27 6.72 -21.30 -13.30
C ASN A 27 8.15 -20.80 -13.55
N CYS A 28 8.47 -19.62 -13.02
CA CYS A 28 9.82 -19.06 -13.10
C CYS A 28 10.41 -18.93 -11.69
N TYR A 29 11.55 -19.57 -11.46
CA TYR A 29 12.29 -19.59 -10.21
C TYR A 29 13.64 -18.91 -10.40
N ILE A 30 13.85 -17.79 -9.71
CA ILE A 30 15.08 -17.02 -9.74
C ILE A 30 15.60 -16.91 -8.31
N SER A 31 16.76 -17.49 -8.02
CA SER A 31 17.35 -17.49 -6.68
C SER A 31 18.83 -17.13 -6.68
N GLY A 32 19.28 -16.42 -5.64
CA GLY A 32 20.73 -16.22 -5.48
C GLY A 32 21.17 -15.28 -4.37
N ARG A 33 22.48 -15.29 -4.09
CA ARG A 33 23.04 -14.46 -3.01
C ARG A 33 23.19 -13.00 -3.42
N LYS A 34 23.64 -12.74 -4.66
CA LYS A 34 23.69 -11.40 -5.27
C LYS A 34 23.10 -11.51 -6.68
N LEU A 35 21.94 -10.91 -6.92
CA LEU A 35 21.33 -10.81 -8.24
C LEU A 35 21.31 -9.34 -8.67
N GLY A 36 21.60 -9.10 -9.95
CA GLY A 36 21.42 -7.80 -10.59
C GLY A 36 19.95 -7.42 -10.74
N GLY A 37 19.66 -6.53 -11.69
CA GLY A 37 18.28 -6.19 -12.03
C GLY A 37 17.54 -7.35 -12.69
N ILE A 38 16.25 -7.52 -12.38
CA ILE A 38 15.42 -8.55 -13.00
C ILE A 38 14.33 -7.86 -13.82
N LEU A 39 14.24 -8.21 -15.10
CA LEU A 39 13.21 -7.72 -16.01
C LEU A 39 12.37 -8.89 -16.50
N ASN A 40 11.11 -8.94 -16.06
CA ASN A 40 10.09 -9.85 -16.59
C ASN A 40 9.14 -9.04 -17.48
N LYS A 41 9.18 -9.28 -18.81
CA LYS A 41 8.36 -8.55 -19.78
C LYS A 41 7.54 -9.51 -20.64
N GLY A 42 6.22 -9.38 -20.60
CA GLY A 42 5.33 -10.08 -21.53
C GLY A 42 4.07 -10.63 -20.88
N ARG A 43 3.69 -11.86 -21.24
CA ARG A 43 2.52 -12.55 -20.70
C ARG A 43 2.99 -13.70 -19.83
N ASN A 44 2.83 -13.57 -18.52
CA ASN A 44 3.11 -14.64 -17.56
C ASN A 44 1.77 -15.26 -17.17
N ILE A 45 1.62 -16.55 -17.40
CA ILE A 45 0.40 -17.29 -17.04
C ILE A 45 0.54 -17.89 -15.65
N GLU A 46 1.73 -18.41 -15.34
CA GLU A 46 2.05 -19.08 -14.07
C GLU A 46 2.84 -18.19 -13.09
N ASN A 47 3.21 -18.77 -11.94
CA ASN A 47 3.85 -18.07 -10.85
C ASN A 47 5.32 -17.69 -11.13
N CYS A 48 5.76 -16.62 -10.50
CA CYS A 48 7.15 -16.19 -10.54
C CYS A 48 7.68 -16.00 -9.12
N TYR A 49 8.75 -16.75 -8.80
CA TYR A 49 9.43 -16.78 -7.53
C TYR A 49 10.81 -16.13 -7.70
N ILE A 50 11.05 -15.06 -6.96
CA ILE A 50 12.32 -14.33 -6.97
C ILE A 50 12.80 -14.22 -5.53
N SER A 51 13.93 -14.85 -5.21
CA SER A 51 14.50 -14.85 -3.87
C SER A 51 15.98 -14.50 -3.85
N GLY A 52 16.42 -13.73 -2.85
CA GLY A 52 17.85 -13.56 -2.65
C GLY A 52 18.30 -12.65 -1.52
N ARG A 53 19.60 -12.68 -1.21
CA ARG A 53 20.15 -11.88 -0.11
C ARG A 53 20.34 -10.41 -0.49
N LYS A 54 20.82 -10.14 -1.71
CA LYS A 54 20.90 -8.81 -2.32
C LYS A 54 20.33 -8.90 -3.73
N LEU A 55 19.19 -8.26 -3.96
CA LEU A 55 18.55 -8.19 -5.27
C LEU A 55 18.57 -6.73 -5.76
N GLY A 56 18.89 -6.54 -7.04
CA GLY A 56 18.73 -5.27 -7.73
C GLY A 56 17.27 -4.84 -7.87
N GLY A 57 17.01 -3.91 -8.78
CA GLY A 57 15.63 -3.52 -9.11
C GLY A 57 14.89 -4.64 -9.83
N ILE A 58 13.59 -4.78 -9.56
CA ILE A 58 12.74 -5.77 -10.24
C ILE A 58 11.69 -5.01 -11.03
N LEU A 59 11.58 -5.32 -12.33
CA LEU A 59 10.60 -4.75 -13.24
C LEU A 59 9.75 -5.87 -13.82
N ASN A 60 8.48 -5.93 -13.43
CA ASN A 60 7.47 -6.80 -14.03
C ASN A 60 6.56 -5.97 -14.92
N LYS A 61 6.59 -6.19 -16.23
CA LYS A 61 5.81 -5.43 -17.22
C LYS A 61 4.99 -6.35 -18.11
N GLY A 62 3.67 -6.17 -18.12
CA GLY A 62 2.79 -6.82 -19.10
C GLY A 62 1.48 -7.34 -18.52
N ARG A 63 1.07 -8.53 -18.95
CA ARG A 63 -0.15 -9.22 -18.47
C ARG A 63 0.27 -10.43 -17.65
N ASN A 64 -0.09 -10.44 -16.37
CA ASN A 64 0.25 -11.51 -15.46
C ASN A 64 -1.02 -12.14 -14.90
N ASN A 65 -1.14 -13.47 -15.00
CA ASN A 65 -2.23 -14.21 -14.39
C ASN A 65 -1.77 -14.95 -13.11
N GLY A 66 -0.52 -15.39 -13.05
CA GLY A 66 0.03 -16.08 -11.89
C GLY A 66 0.47 -15.13 -10.76
N ASN A 67 0.88 -15.69 -9.64
CA ASN A 67 1.32 -14.93 -8.48
C ASN A 67 2.79 -14.50 -8.60
N TYR A 68 3.12 -13.34 -8.04
CA TYR A 68 4.51 -12.94 -7.82
C TYR A 68 4.90 -13.17 -6.37
N TYR A 69 5.98 -13.91 -6.14
CA TYR A 69 6.60 -14.10 -4.83
C TYR A 69 8.02 -13.52 -4.86
N ILE A 70 8.20 -12.34 -4.27
CA ILE A 70 9.47 -11.62 -4.25
C ILE A 70 9.95 -11.50 -2.81
N SER A 71 11.06 -12.14 -2.48
CA SER A 71 11.60 -12.13 -1.12
C SER A 71 13.10 -11.82 -1.07
N GLY A 72 13.54 -11.08 -0.05
CA GLY A 72 14.97 -10.95 0.19
C GLY A 72 15.42 -10.03 1.32
N ARG A 73 16.71 -10.09 1.64
CA ARG A 73 17.26 -9.30 2.77
C ARG A 73 17.46 -7.82 2.39
N LYS A 74 17.96 -7.54 1.19
CA LYS A 74 18.06 -6.20 0.60
C LYS A 74 17.50 -6.27 -0.83
N LEU A 75 16.35 -5.64 -1.07
CA LEU A 75 15.78 -5.51 -2.41
C LEU A 75 15.88 -4.06 -2.87
N GLY A 76 16.22 -3.87 -4.15
CA GLY A 76 16.08 -2.60 -4.83
C GLY A 76 14.62 -2.15 -4.98
N GLY A 77 14.38 -1.20 -5.88
CA GLY A 77 13.02 -0.79 -6.22
C GLY A 77 12.27 -1.87 -6.97
N ILE A 78 10.97 -1.99 -6.74
CA ILE A 78 10.09 -2.94 -7.45
C ILE A 78 9.06 -2.15 -8.24
N LEU A 79 8.96 -2.42 -9.54
CA LEU A 79 7.99 -1.83 -10.43
C LEU A 79 7.15 -2.93 -11.08
N ASN A 80 5.87 -2.98 -10.72
CA ASN A 80 4.87 -3.82 -11.39
C ASN A 80 4.00 -2.93 -12.28
N LYS A 81 4.04 -3.13 -13.59
CA LYS A 81 3.29 -2.33 -14.57
C LYS A 81 2.46 -3.21 -15.49
N GLY A 82 1.15 -2.95 -15.56
CA GLY A 82 0.27 -3.57 -16.55
C GLY A 82 -1.01 -4.11 -15.95
N ILE A 83 -1.41 -5.31 -16.38
CA ILE A 83 -2.60 -6.01 -15.87
C ILE A 83 -2.10 -7.19 -15.04
N ASN A 84 -2.39 -7.18 -13.74
CA ASN A 84 -2.06 -8.27 -12.86
C ASN A 84 -3.35 -8.89 -12.31
N LYS A 85 -3.57 -10.16 -12.61
CA LYS A 85 -4.67 -10.98 -12.11
C LYS A 85 -4.21 -12.01 -11.08
N GLY A 86 -2.94 -12.02 -10.69
CA GLY A 86 -2.45 -12.84 -9.59
C GLY A 86 -2.03 -11.98 -8.40
N ASN A 87 -1.98 -12.61 -7.24
CA ASN A 87 -1.53 -11.99 -6.00
C ASN A 87 -0.06 -11.59 -6.10
N CYS A 88 0.29 -10.49 -5.43
CA CYS A 88 1.67 -10.03 -5.35
C CYS A 88 2.14 -10.05 -3.90
N TYR A 89 3.12 -10.89 -3.60
CA TYR A 89 3.76 -11.03 -2.30
C TYR A 89 5.17 -10.47 -2.38
N ILE A 90 5.43 -9.40 -1.64
CA ILE A 90 6.73 -8.72 -1.58
C ILE A 90 7.16 -8.67 -0.12
N SER A 91 8.26 -9.34 0.22
CA SER A 91 8.78 -9.37 1.59
C SER A 91 10.27 -9.07 1.65
N GLY A 92 10.70 -8.34 2.68
CA GLY A 92 12.13 -8.20 2.94
C GLY A 92 12.56 -7.33 4.10
N ARG A 93 13.85 -7.42 4.45
CA ARG A 93 14.37 -6.68 5.62
C ARG A 93 14.63 -5.20 5.29
N LYS A 94 15.14 -4.91 4.09
CA LYS A 94 15.27 -3.56 3.52
C LYS A 94 14.74 -3.59 2.09
N LEU A 95 13.65 -2.88 1.83
CA LEU A 95 13.04 -2.76 0.52
C LEU A 95 13.16 -1.32 0.02
N GLY A 96 13.52 -1.16 -1.25
CA GLY A 96 13.43 0.12 -1.94
C GLY A 96 11.98 0.59 -2.12
N GLY A 97 11.79 1.57 -3.01
CA GLY A 97 10.44 2.02 -3.37
C GLY A 97 9.67 0.95 -4.16
N ILE A 98 8.37 0.87 -3.94
CA ILE A 98 7.49 -0.06 -4.66
C ILE A 98 6.47 0.75 -5.46
N LEU A 99 6.37 0.48 -6.76
CA LEU A 99 5.42 1.10 -7.66
C LEU A 99 4.57 0.02 -8.34
N ASN A 100 3.29 -0.01 -8.01
CA ASN A 100 2.30 -0.83 -8.70
C ASN A 100 1.44 0.09 -9.59
N LYS A 101 1.56 -0.03 -10.90
CA LYS A 101 0.84 0.79 -11.88
C LYS A 101 0.01 -0.06 -12.83
N GLY A 102 -1.30 0.16 -12.86
CA GLY A 102 -2.19 -0.43 -13.87
C GLY A 102 -3.48 -0.99 -13.30
N ARG A 103 -3.89 -2.17 -13.76
CA ARG A 103 -5.10 -2.86 -13.30
C ARG A 103 -4.67 -4.08 -12.49
N ASN A 104 -4.84 -4.01 -11.17
CA ASN A 104 -4.61 -5.13 -10.27
C ASN A 104 -5.97 -5.69 -9.85
N ILE A 105 -6.21 -6.93 -10.21
CA ILE A 105 -7.47 -7.60 -9.88
C ILE A 105 -7.33 -8.32 -8.54
N GLU A 106 -6.14 -8.73 -8.13
CA GLU A 106 -5.89 -9.51 -6.92
C GLU A 106 -5.18 -8.73 -5.80
N ASN A 107 -5.03 -9.39 -4.65
CA ASN A 107 -4.45 -8.82 -3.45
C ASN A 107 -2.95 -8.50 -3.61
N CYS A 108 -2.52 -7.45 -2.92
CA CYS A 108 -1.11 -7.08 -2.81
C CYS A 108 -0.67 -7.09 -1.35
N TYR A 109 0.33 -7.90 -1.04
CA TYR A 109 0.94 -8.07 0.27
C TYR A 109 2.37 -7.55 0.24
N ILE A 110 2.64 -6.50 1.02
CA ILE A 110 3.96 -5.89 1.12
C ILE A 110 4.36 -5.86 2.59
N SER A 111 5.45 -6.56 2.94
CA SER A 111 5.92 -6.62 4.33
C SER A 111 7.42 -6.38 4.45
N GLY A 112 7.84 -5.66 5.50
CA GLY A 112 9.26 -5.58 5.80
C GLY A 112 9.69 -4.70 6.96
N ARG A 113 10.97 -4.79 7.34
CA ARG A 113 11.48 -4.02 8.49
C ARG A 113 11.72 -2.55 8.15
N LYS A 114 12.27 -2.26 6.96
CA LYS A 114 12.42 -0.91 6.41
C LYS A 114 11.91 -0.92 4.97
N LEU A 115 10.81 -0.23 4.70
CA LEU A 115 10.26 -0.07 3.36
C LEU A 115 10.44 1.38 2.90
N GLY A 116 10.85 1.56 1.63
CA GLY A 116 10.79 2.85 0.96
C GLY A 116 9.36 3.34 0.74
N GLY A 117 9.18 4.34 -0.11
CA GLY A 117 7.87 4.82 -0.50
C GLY A 117 7.09 3.78 -1.31
N ILE A 118 5.78 3.71 -1.12
CA ILE A 118 4.89 2.80 -1.87
C ILE A 118 3.90 3.65 -2.67
N LEU A 119 3.82 3.39 -3.97
CA LEU A 119 2.89 4.04 -4.89
C LEU A 119 2.03 2.99 -5.59
N ASN A 120 0.74 2.96 -5.27
CA ASN A 120 -0.24 2.17 -6.00
C ASN A 120 -1.08 3.11 -6.87
N LYS A 121 -0.95 2.99 -8.20
CA LYS A 121 -1.66 3.84 -9.17
C LYS A 121 -2.50 3.01 -10.13
N GLY A 122 -3.80 3.26 -10.19
CA GLY A 122 -4.66 2.71 -11.24
C GLY A 122 -5.99 2.17 -10.74
N ARG A 123 -6.38 0.99 -11.23
CA ARG A 123 -7.63 0.30 -10.86
C ARG A 123 -7.28 -0.93 -10.03
N ASN A 124 -7.63 -0.91 -8.75
CA ASN A 124 -7.49 -2.05 -7.86
C ASN A 124 -8.88 -2.58 -7.50
N ILE A 125 -9.08 -3.89 -7.60
CA ILE A 125 -10.36 -4.51 -7.25
C ILE A 125 -10.30 -5.05 -5.83
N GLU A 126 -9.18 -5.68 -5.46
CA GLU A 126 -8.97 -6.37 -4.20
C GLU A 126 -8.11 -5.58 -3.18
N ASN A 127 -7.83 -6.23 -2.05
CA ASN A 127 -7.21 -5.61 -0.88
C ASN A 127 -5.71 -5.37 -1.05
N CYS A 128 -5.20 -4.36 -0.34
CA CYS A 128 -3.78 -4.09 -0.25
C CYS A 128 -3.34 -4.05 1.21
N TYR A 129 -2.40 -4.92 1.54
CA TYR A 129 -1.82 -5.10 2.87
C TYR A 129 -0.38 -4.61 2.85
N ILE A 130 -0.10 -3.61 3.66
CA ILE A 130 1.22 -2.99 3.78
C ILE A 130 1.60 -2.99 5.26
N SER A 131 2.63 -3.75 5.62
CA SER A 131 3.09 -3.84 7.00
C SER A 131 4.59 -3.61 7.14
N GLY A 132 5.00 -2.92 8.21
CA GLY A 132 6.42 -2.83 8.52
C GLY A 132 6.82 -1.98 9.71
N ARG A 133 8.09 -2.11 10.12
CA ARG A 133 8.58 -1.37 11.31
C ARG A 133 8.85 0.10 10.99
N LYS A 134 9.42 0.41 9.82
CA LYS A 134 9.61 1.77 9.29
C LYS A 134 9.14 1.80 7.85
N LEU A 135 8.09 2.56 7.57
CA LEU A 135 7.52 2.72 6.24
C LEU A 135 7.70 4.16 5.78
N GLY A 136 8.15 4.34 4.52
CA GLY A 136 8.13 5.63 3.85
C GLY A 136 6.70 6.14 3.59
N GLY A 137 6.59 7.15 2.74
CA GLY A 137 5.27 7.65 2.33
C GLY A 137 4.49 6.62 1.50
N ILE A 138 3.18 6.55 1.69
CA ILE A 138 2.29 5.67 0.92
C ILE A 138 1.32 6.53 0.12
N LEU A 139 1.28 6.31 -1.19
CA LEU A 139 0.38 6.99 -2.10
C LEU A 139 -0.48 5.96 -2.84
N ASN A 140 -1.78 5.94 -2.55
CA ASN A 140 -2.77 5.18 -3.29
C ASN A 140 -3.58 6.15 -4.18
N LYS A 141 -3.48 6.01 -5.50
CA LYS A 141 -4.15 6.89 -6.47
C LYS A 141 -4.98 6.10 -7.47
N GLY A 142 -6.27 6.40 -7.58
CA GLY A 142 -7.11 5.89 -8.67
C GLY A 142 -8.48 5.40 -8.21
N ARG A 143 -8.93 4.28 -8.79
CA ARG A 143 -10.20 3.63 -8.44
C ARG A 143 -9.90 2.36 -7.67
N ASN A 144 -10.38 2.25 -6.44
CA ASN A 144 -10.23 1.06 -5.63
C ASN A 144 -11.59 0.53 -5.20
N ASN A 145 -11.79 -0.78 -5.27
CA ASN A 145 -12.97 -1.43 -4.69
C ASN A 145 -12.65 -2.18 -3.39
N GLY A 146 -11.40 -2.58 -3.17
CA GLY A 146 -10.98 -3.32 -1.99
C GLY A 146 -10.58 -2.42 -0.82
N ASN A 147 -10.14 -3.06 0.25
CA ASN A 147 -9.70 -2.42 1.48
C ASN A 147 -8.19 -2.12 1.46
N TYR A 148 -7.79 -1.06 2.16
CA TYR A 148 -6.39 -0.80 2.47
C TYR A 148 -6.10 -1.14 3.92
N TYR A 149 -5.12 -2.00 4.17
CA TYR A 149 -4.62 -2.32 5.50
C TYR A 149 -3.16 -1.88 5.61
N ILE A 150 -2.92 -0.81 6.34
CA ILE A 150 -1.60 -0.19 6.47
C ILE A 150 -1.21 -0.18 7.94
N SER A 151 -0.18 -0.94 8.31
CA SER A 151 0.25 -1.05 9.70
C SER A 151 1.75 -0.87 9.89
N GLY A 152 2.15 -0.19 10.96
CA GLY A 152 3.56 -0.13 11.31
C GLY A 152 3.97 0.74 12.48
N ARG A 153 5.22 0.60 12.93
CA ARG A 153 5.69 1.35 14.11
C ARG A 153 5.97 2.83 13.79
N LYS A 154 6.57 3.13 12.64
CA LYS A 154 6.78 4.49 12.13
C LYS A 154 6.32 4.54 10.68
N LEU A 155 5.27 5.29 10.40
CA LEU A 155 4.73 5.49 9.05
C LEU A 155 4.95 6.93 8.61
N GLY A 156 5.44 7.12 7.39
CA GLY A 156 5.45 8.41 6.72
C GLY A 156 4.05 8.93 6.42
N GLY A 157 3.96 9.95 5.55
CA GLY A 157 2.67 10.47 5.11
C GLY A 157 1.89 9.44 4.29
N ILE A 158 0.58 9.36 4.50
CA ILE A 158 -0.32 8.49 3.73
C ILE A 158 -1.29 9.36 2.94
N LEU A 159 -1.34 9.14 1.63
CA LEU A 159 -2.22 9.86 0.71
C LEU A 159 -3.07 8.85 -0.07
N ASN A 160 -4.37 8.85 0.20
CA ASN A 160 -5.36 8.10 -0.57
C ASN A 160 -6.15 9.08 -1.43
N LYS A 161 -5.96 9.04 -2.76
CA LYS A 161 -6.60 9.95 -3.72
C LYS A 161 -7.42 9.20 -4.76
N GLY A 162 -8.71 9.50 -4.87
CA GLY A 162 -9.52 9.05 -6.02
C GLY A 162 -10.93 8.58 -5.65
N ARG A 163 -11.35 7.44 -6.22
CA ARG A 163 -12.67 6.84 -5.97
C ARG A 163 -12.48 5.50 -5.25
N ASN A 164 -12.79 5.44 -3.96
CA ASN A 164 -12.67 4.21 -3.18
C ASN A 164 -14.05 3.65 -2.82
N LYS A 165 -14.25 2.34 -2.93
CA LYS A 165 -15.45 1.61 -2.45
C LYS A 165 -15.17 0.63 -1.31
N GLY A 166 -13.96 0.62 -0.74
CA GLY A 166 -13.63 -0.15 0.44
C GLY A 166 -13.22 0.69 1.64
N ASN A 167 -12.95 -0.01 2.74
CA ASN A 167 -12.49 0.55 4.00
C ASN A 167 -10.98 0.86 3.94
N CYS A 168 -10.55 1.78 4.80
CA CYS A 168 -9.14 2.07 5.00
C CYS A 168 -8.79 1.93 6.48
N TYR A 169 -7.88 1.01 6.78
CA TYR A 169 -7.36 0.74 8.11
C TYR A 169 -5.90 1.19 8.15
N ILE A 170 -5.61 2.17 9.00
CA ILE A 170 -4.28 2.73 9.19
C ILE A 170 -3.96 2.64 10.67
N SER A 171 -2.97 1.84 11.04
CA SER A 171 -2.57 1.69 12.44
C SER A 171 -1.07 1.86 12.63
N GLY A 172 -0.67 2.59 13.67
CA GLY A 172 0.74 2.67 13.99
C GLY A 172 1.12 3.49 15.20
N ARG A 173 2.32 3.27 15.73
CA ARG A 173 2.77 4.02 16.92
C ARG A 173 2.98 5.49 16.60
N ASN A 174 3.71 5.80 15.53
CA ASN A 174 3.91 7.15 15.02
C ASN A 174 3.47 7.23 13.57
N LEU A 175 2.42 8.01 13.30
CA LEU A 175 1.86 8.22 11.98
C LEU A 175 2.13 9.67 11.52
N GLY A 176 2.67 9.82 10.32
CA GLY A 176 2.77 11.12 9.65
C GLY A 176 1.38 11.69 9.29
N GLY A 177 1.37 12.69 8.40
CA GLY A 177 0.11 13.26 7.92
C GLY A 177 -0.69 12.25 7.09
N ILE A 178 -2.00 12.20 7.28
CA ILE A 178 -2.92 11.35 6.51
C ILE A 178 -3.87 12.25 5.71
N LEU A 179 -3.93 12.03 4.40
CA LEU A 179 -4.84 12.74 3.51
C LEU A 179 -5.68 11.74 2.72
N ASN A 180 -6.98 11.71 3.00
CA ASN A 180 -7.97 11.00 2.20
C ASN A 180 -8.71 12.03 1.33
N LYS A 181 -8.45 12.03 0.02
CA LYS A 181 -9.05 12.99 -0.93
C LYS A 181 -9.85 12.27 -2.02
N GLY A 182 -11.14 12.58 -2.17
CA GLY A 182 -11.91 12.16 -3.34
C GLY A 182 -13.34 11.73 -3.04
N ARG A 183 -13.79 10.64 -3.67
CA ARG A 183 -15.12 10.05 -3.47
C ARG A 183 -14.97 8.69 -2.80
N ASN A 184 -15.22 8.60 -1.51
CA ASN A 184 -15.05 7.35 -0.77
C ASN A 184 -16.40 6.81 -0.31
N LYS A 185 -16.65 5.54 -0.57
CA LYS A 185 -17.71 4.73 0.05
C LYS A 185 -17.00 3.68 0.89
N GLY A 186 -17.20 3.70 2.20
CA GLY A 186 -16.46 2.86 3.14
C GLY A 186 -15.94 3.66 4.32
N ASN A 187 -15.61 2.93 5.38
CA ASN A 187 -15.16 3.48 6.64
C ASN A 187 -13.65 3.75 6.63
N CYS A 188 -13.22 4.75 7.39
CA CYS A 188 -11.82 5.03 7.63
C CYS A 188 -11.51 4.84 9.11
N TYR A 189 -10.57 3.96 9.41
CA TYR A 189 -10.08 3.66 10.75
C TYR A 189 -8.63 4.09 10.83
N ILE A 190 -8.34 5.05 11.70
CA ILE A 190 -6.99 5.56 11.93
C ILE A 190 -6.70 5.45 13.42
N SER A 191 -5.72 4.64 13.79
CA SER A 191 -5.34 4.45 15.19
C SER A 191 -3.84 4.60 15.41
N GLY A 192 -3.46 5.25 16.51
CA GLY A 192 -2.04 5.34 16.85
C GLY A 192 -1.69 6.12 18.09
N ARG A 193 -0.42 6.01 18.53
CA ARG A 193 0.01 6.75 19.73
C ARG A 193 0.25 8.23 19.44
N LYS A 194 0.90 8.55 18.32
CA LYS A 194 1.12 9.92 17.82
C LYS A 194 0.64 9.99 16.38
N LEU A 195 -0.40 10.79 16.14
CA LEU A 195 -0.93 11.05 14.80
C LEU A 195 -0.58 12.47 14.35
N GLY A 196 -0.05 12.60 13.14
CA GLY A 196 0.09 13.88 12.47
C GLY A 196 -1.25 14.50 12.08
N ARG A 197 -1.23 15.45 11.15
CA ARG A 197 -2.45 16.06 10.61
C ARG A 197 -3.27 15.01 9.85
N ILE A 198 -4.57 14.94 10.13
CA ILE A 198 -5.51 14.09 9.40
C ILE A 198 -6.44 14.99 8.60
N LEU A 199 -6.55 14.72 7.31
CA LEU A 199 -7.33 15.52 6.39
C LEU A 199 -8.23 14.63 5.54
N ASN A 200 -9.54 14.71 5.76
CA ASN A 200 -10.53 14.05 4.93
C ASN A 200 -11.20 15.09 4.04
N LYS A 201 -10.92 15.06 2.72
CA LYS A 201 -11.43 15.99 1.72
C LYS A 201 -12.30 15.28 0.68
N GLY A 202 -13.51 15.78 0.43
CA GLY A 202 -14.31 15.38 -0.72
C GLY A 202 -15.70 14.86 -0.38
N LYS A 203 -16.17 13.82 -1.08
CA LYS A 203 -17.50 13.22 -0.89
C LYS A 203 -17.35 11.86 -0.21
N ASN A 204 -17.66 11.76 1.07
CA ASN A 204 -17.49 10.51 1.84
C ASN A 204 -18.85 9.96 2.29
N LYS A 205 -19.08 8.66 2.02
CA LYS A 205 -20.20 7.87 2.53
C LYS A 205 -19.63 6.73 3.37
N GLY A 206 -19.56 6.93 4.67
CA GLY A 206 -18.95 6.00 5.61
C GLY A 206 -18.44 6.75 6.82
N ASN A 207 -18.21 6.02 7.90
CA ASN A 207 -17.79 6.56 9.17
C ASN A 207 -16.27 6.78 9.20
N CYS A 208 -15.83 7.77 9.97
CA CYS A 208 -14.42 8.00 10.24
C CYS A 208 -14.15 7.80 11.72
N TYR A 209 -13.28 6.85 12.06
CA TYR A 209 -12.84 6.54 13.39
C TYR A 209 -11.37 6.94 13.52
N ILE A 210 -11.08 7.88 14.42
CA ILE A 210 -9.74 8.38 14.69
C ILE A 210 -9.48 8.20 16.18
N SER A 211 -8.52 7.37 16.55
CA SER A 211 -8.15 7.15 17.94
C SER A 211 -6.65 7.32 18.17
N GLY A 212 -6.28 8.04 19.22
CA GLY A 212 -4.87 8.12 19.57
C GLY A 212 -4.53 8.96 20.78
N ARG A 213 -3.35 8.73 21.36
CA ARG A 213 -2.94 9.48 22.57
C ARG A 213 -2.70 10.95 22.24
N ASN A 214 -1.91 11.24 21.20
CA ASN A 214 -1.61 12.59 20.74
C ASN A 214 -2.08 12.75 19.31
N LEU A 215 -3.07 13.63 19.11
CA LEU A 215 -3.72 13.87 17.84
C LEU A 215 -3.35 15.26 17.33
N GLY A 216 -2.73 15.31 16.16
CA GLY A 216 -2.55 16.54 15.41
C GLY A 216 -3.88 17.14 14.93
N GLY A 217 -3.81 18.16 14.07
CA GLY A 217 -5.01 18.79 13.54
C GLY A 217 -5.84 17.83 12.66
N ILE A 218 -7.13 17.70 12.96
CA ILE A 218 -8.11 16.95 12.17
C ILE A 218 -8.96 17.95 11.39
N LEU A 219 -9.05 17.78 10.08
CA LEU A 219 -9.92 18.58 9.22
C LEU A 219 -10.76 17.66 8.34
N ASN A 220 -12.08 17.74 8.50
CA ASN A 220 -13.04 17.10 7.60
C ASN A 220 -13.65 18.21 6.73
N LYS A 221 -13.35 18.21 5.42
CA LYS A 221 -13.87 19.20 4.46
C LYS A 221 -14.62 18.53 3.32
N GLY A 222 -15.88 18.89 3.09
CA GLY A 222 -16.61 18.48 1.88
C GLY A 222 -18.07 18.10 2.11
N LYS A 223 -18.52 17.00 1.50
CA LYS A 223 -19.88 16.45 1.65
C LYS A 223 -19.79 15.07 2.31
N ASN A 224 -20.04 14.99 3.61
CA ASN A 224 -19.92 13.74 4.38
C ASN A 224 -21.29 13.26 4.84
N LYS A 225 -21.59 11.97 4.65
CA LYS A 225 -22.85 11.34 5.08
C LYS A 225 -22.70 10.35 6.25
N GLY A 226 -21.49 10.08 6.71
CA GLY A 226 -21.25 9.22 7.88
C GLY A 226 -20.81 10.01 9.09
N ASN A 227 -20.77 9.33 10.23
CA ASN A 227 -20.36 9.89 11.51
C ASN A 227 -18.83 9.98 11.61
N CYS A 228 -18.34 10.92 12.43
CA CYS A 228 -16.95 10.98 12.84
C CYS A 228 -16.85 10.64 14.32
N TYR A 229 -15.96 9.73 14.68
CA TYR A 229 -15.64 9.36 16.05
C TYR A 229 -14.17 9.69 16.27
N ILE A 230 -13.90 10.65 17.14
CA ILE A 230 -12.54 11.11 17.44
C ILE A 230 -12.32 10.90 18.94
N SER A 231 -11.31 10.11 19.30
CA SER A 231 -10.96 9.88 20.69
C SER A 231 -9.47 10.09 20.93
N GLY A 232 -9.13 10.94 21.89
CA GLY A 232 -7.74 11.09 22.29
C GLY A 232 -7.53 11.65 23.68
N ARG A 233 -6.25 11.79 24.06
CA ARG A 233 -5.85 12.43 25.33
C ARG A 233 -5.31 13.85 25.16
N LYS A 234 -4.87 14.18 23.95
CA LYS A 234 -4.31 15.47 23.57
C LYS A 234 -4.74 15.77 22.14
N LEU A 235 -5.85 16.49 22.00
CA LEU A 235 -6.36 16.96 20.72
C LEU A 235 -5.95 18.40 20.46
N ARG A 236 -5.29 18.67 19.33
CA ARG A 236 -4.80 20.02 19.04
C ARG A 236 -5.84 20.93 18.37
N ARG A 237 -6.54 20.42 17.34
CA ARG A 237 -7.62 21.14 16.64
C ARG A 237 -8.47 20.18 15.84
N ILE A 238 -9.79 20.32 15.92
CA ILE A 238 -10.75 19.64 15.04
C ILE A 238 -11.52 20.70 14.29
N LEU A 239 -11.67 20.53 12.97
CA LEU A 239 -12.43 21.42 12.13
C LEU A 239 -13.29 20.62 11.15
N ASN A 240 -14.59 20.83 11.19
CA ASN A 240 -15.55 20.24 10.27
C ASN A 240 -16.12 21.35 9.39
N LYS A 241 -15.78 21.34 8.09
CA LYS A 241 -16.27 22.33 7.10
C LYS A 241 -17.04 21.65 5.97
N GLY A 242 -18.12 22.27 5.52
CA GLY A 242 -18.94 21.79 4.41
C GLY A 242 -20.23 21.10 4.85
N LYS A 243 -20.90 20.42 3.91
CA LYS A 243 -22.22 19.81 4.13
C LYS A 243 -22.06 18.42 4.77
N ASN A 244 -22.09 18.36 6.09
CA ASN A 244 -22.02 17.11 6.85
C ASN A 244 -23.42 16.74 7.34
N LYS A 245 -23.87 15.52 7.03
CA LYS A 245 -25.14 14.96 7.51
C LYS A 245 -24.99 14.02 8.71
N GLY A 246 -23.77 13.60 9.02
CA GLY A 246 -23.48 12.74 10.17
C GLY A 246 -22.93 13.55 11.35
N ASN A 247 -23.01 12.96 12.53
CA ASN A 247 -22.57 13.57 13.79
C ASN A 247 -21.06 13.42 13.97
N CYS A 248 -20.46 14.32 14.76
CA CYS A 248 -19.07 14.23 15.18
C CYS A 248 -18.99 14.05 16.70
N TYR A 249 -18.64 12.85 17.12
CA TYR A 249 -18.44 12.49 18.52
C TYR A 249 -16.96 12.65 18.86
N ILE A 250 -16.67 13.50 19.84
CA ILE A 250 -15.30 13.82 20.25
C ILE A 250 -15.18 13.51 21.72
N THR A 251 -14.24 12.64 22.07
CA THR A 251 -13.84 12.41 23.46
C THR A 251 -12.39 12.86 23.64
N ASP A 252 -12.19 13.85 24.49
CA ASP A 252 -10.86 14.22 24.98
C ASP A 252 -10.81 14.07 26.50
N ARG A 253 -9.83 13.30 27.00
CA ARG A 253 -9.62 13.16 28.45
C ARG A 253 -8.97 14.40 29.09
N LYS A 254 -8.69 15.45 28.33
CA LYS A 254 -8.14 16.73 28.81
C LYS A 254 -9.06 17.94 28.66
N LEU A 255 -10.31 17.77 28.20
CA LEU A 255 -11.34 18.78 28.40
C LEU A 255 -11.80 18.71 29.86
N GLY A 256 -10.91 19.08 30.79
CA GLY A 256 -11.33 19.52 32.11
C GLY A 256 -12.09 20.82 31.90
N TRP A 257 -13.31 20.86 32.44
CA TRP A 257 -14.05 22.10 32.59
C TRP A 257 -13.21 22.99 33.50
N ASN A 258 -12.75 24.13 32.98
CA ASN A 258 -12.54 25.34 33.75
C ASN A 258 -13.59 26.33 33.28
#